data_AF-A0A7D8Z160-F1
#
_entry.id   AF-A0A7D8Z160-F1
#
_cell.length_a   1.000
_cell.length_b   1.000
_cell.length_c   1.000
_cell.angle_alpha   90.00
_cell.angle_beta   90.00
_cell.angle_gamma   90.00
#
_symmetry.space_group_name_H-M   'P 1'
#
loop_
_entity.id
_entity.type
_entity.pdbx_description
1 polymer ?
#
loop_
_entity_poly.entity_id
_entity_poly.type
_entity_poly.pdbx_seq_one_letter_code
_entity_poly.pdbx_strand_id
1 'polypeptide(L)'
;MDKDKHNDAGNDNDTNSKVKVDVDTARVRARRNKPTRKIFDWISKPCPQDLTPFQKLILDADWDKSPLGPISTWPIQLKQMVLLVVQDHSPAVVFWGDHNAMIYNEHFRPMVGNKHPALQGQDPYLGLPEVWERFDELLATQRETGETILERNDCMASSKKHTSTGS
;
A
#
# COMPACT_ATOMS: atom_id res chain seq x y z
N MET A 1 -16.10 76.20 -58.73
CA MET A 1 -17.07 76.48 -57.65
C MET A 1 -17.64 75.15 -57.21
N ASP A 2 -17.56 74.92 -55.92
CA ASP A 2 -17.76 73.67 -55.18
C ASP A 2 -18.82 72.71 -55.71
N LYS A 3 -18.55 71.41 -55.55
CA LYS A 3 -19.27 70.63 -54.54
C LYS A 3 -18.68 69.24 -54.34
N ASP A 4 -18.52 68.94 -53.05
CA ASP A 4 -18.42 67.62 -52.45
C ASP A 4 -19.38 66.58 -53.08
N LYS A 5 -18.93 65.33 -53.17
CA LYS A 5 -19.50 64.23 -52.37
C LYS A 5 -18.78 62.90 -52.62
N HIS A 6 -18.49 62.24 -51.50
CA HIS A 6 -18.39 60.80 -51.32
C HIS A 6 -19.26 60.00 -52.31
N ASN A 7 -18.72 58.89 -52.85
CA ASN A 7 -19.11 57.59 -52.30
C ASN A 7 -18.21 56.45 -52.79
N ASP A 8 -17.94 55.59 -51.82
CA ASP A 8 -17.52 54.20 -51.88
C ASP A 8 -18.43 53.34 -52.79
N ALA A 9 -17.82 52.54 -53.66
CA ALA A 9 -18.38 51.29 -54.20
C ALA A 9 -17.37 50.53 -55.09
N GLY A 10 -17.11 49.27 -54.72
CA GLY A 10 -16.67 48.18 -55.61
C GLY A 10 -15.15 48.14 -55.88
N ASN A 11 -14.53 47.01 -56.11
CA ASN A 11 -15.02 45.66 -56.37
C ASN A 11 -13.82 44.71 -56.30
N ASP A 12 -14.08 43.49 -55.85
CA ASP A 12 -13.42 42.21 -56.14
C ASP A 12 -12.03 42.22 -56.80
N ASN A 13 -11.07 41.50 -56.20
CA ASN A 13 -10.69 40.19 -56.73
C ASN A 13 -9.56 39.52 -55.95
N ASP A 14 -9.82 38.25 -55.64
CA ASP A 14 -8.90 37.12 -55.76
C ASP A 14 -7.41 37.40 -55.71
N THR A 15 -6.77 36.97 -54.63
CA THR A 15 -5.92 35.77 -54.64
C THR A 15 -5.31 35.60 -53.25
N ASN A 16 -5.61 34.50 -52.57
CA ASN A 16 -4.58 33.52 -52.21
C ASN A 16 -5.20 32.37 -51.40
N SER A 17 -5.49 31.30 -52.10
CA SER A 17 -5.72 29.95 -51.59
C SER A 17 -4.45 29.42 -50.89
N LYS A 18 -4.62 28.49 -49.94
CA LYS A 18 -3.58 27.74 -49.17
C LYS A 18 -2.91 28.58 -48.07
N VAL A 19 -2.92 28.22 -46.79
CA VAL A 19 -2.71 26.90 -46.17
C VAL A 19 -3.41 26.88 -44.81
N LYS A 20 -4.26 25.87 -44.57
CA LYS A 20 -4.85 25.58 -43.26
C LYS A 20 -4.63 24.09 -42.94
N VAL A 21 -3.44 23.75 -42.44
CA VAL A 21 -3.03 22.44 -41.91
C VAL A 21 -1.83 22.72 -41.00
N ASP A 22 -1.61 22.20 -39.79
CA ASP A 22 -2.25 21.19 -38.96
C ASP A 22 -1.55 21.36 -37.59
N VAL A 23 -2.20 21.96 -36.58
CA VAL A 23 -1.60 22.18 -35.24
C VAL A 23 -2.31 21.39 -34.14
N ASP A 24 -3.38 20.66 -34.46
CA ASP A 24 -4.11 19.88 -33.46
C ASP A 24 -3.82 18.37 -33.50
N THR A 25 -3.27 17.84 -34.59
CA THR A 25 -3.13 16.38 -34.75
C THR A 25 -1.88 15.80 -34.02
N ALA A 26 -0.91 16.64 -33.65
CA ALA A 26 0.31 16.20 -32.95
C ALA A 26 0.10 15.98 -31.44
N ARG A 27 -0.85 16.69 -30.81
CA ARG A 27 -1.07 16.62 -29.35
C ARG A 27 -1.92 15.41 -28.94
N VAL A 28 -2.64 14.81 -29.87
CA VAL A 28 -3.51 13.64 -29.64
C VAL A 28 -2.73 12.31 -29.64
N ARG A 29 -1.60 12.23 -30.36
CA ARG A 29 -0.82 10.98 -30.51
C ARG A 29 0.19 10.70 -29.40
N ALA A 30 0.38 11.62 -28.45
CA ALA A 30 1.26 11.45 -27.29
C ALA A 30 0.54 10.98 -26.02
N ARG A 31 -0.71 10.48 -26.11
CA ARG A 31 -1.31 9.65 -25.05
C ARG A 31 -0.87 8.19 -25.21
N ARG A 32 0.44 7.97 -25.33
CA ARG A 32 1.03 6.64 -25.47
C ARG A 32 1.04 6.00 -24.07
N ASN A 33 0.21 4.98 -23.87
CA ASN A 33 0.09 4.10 -22.68
C ASN A 33 0.69 4.66 -21.39
N LYS A 34 -0.10 5.44 -20.64
CA LYS A 34 0.19 5.56 -19.21
C LYS A 34 0.00 4.16 -18.61
N PRO A 35 0.96 3.62 -17.82
CA PRO A 35 0.70 2.42 -17.06
C PRO A 35 -0.54 2.70 -16.22
N THR A 36 -1.61 1.93 -16.46
CA THR A 36 -2.78 1.90 -15.60
C THR A 36 -2.29 1.70 -14.19
N ARG A 37 -2.58 2.67 -13.31
CA ARG A 37 -2.19 2.60 -11.90
C ARG A 37 -2.66 1.23 -11.39
N LYS A 38 -1.73 0.41 -10.89
CA LYS A 38 -2.11 -0.88 -10.28
C LYS A 38 -3.15 -0.60 -9.21
N ILE A 39 -4.20 -1.41 -9.17
CA ILE A 39 -5.22 -1.30 -8.13
C ILE A 39 -4.53 -1.56 -6.80
N PHE A 40 -4.44 -0.52 -5.97
CA PHE A 40 -3.79 -0.59 -4.66
C PHE A 40 -4.53 -1.55 -3.73
N ASP A 41 -5.86 -1.62 -3.89
CA ASP A 41 -6.73 -2.50 -3.13
C ASP A 41 -6.76 -3.92 -3.73
N TRP A 42 -5.94 -4.79 -3.17
CA TRP A 42 -5.87 -6.21 -3.51
C TRP A 42 -6.69 -7.09 -2.56
N ILE A 43 -7.39 -6.50 -1.59
CA ILE A 43 -8.18 -7.21 -0.57
C ILE A 43 -9.67 -7.22 -0.94
N SER A 44 -10.18 -6.12 -1.50
CA SER A 44 -11.59 -5.99 -1.88
C SER A 44 -11.94 -6.75 -3.16
N LYS A 45 -13.22 -7.15 -3.27
CA LYS A 45 -13.74 -7.84 -4.47
C LYS A 45 -14.24 -6.82 -5.51
N PRO A 46 -13.99 -7.04 -6.83
CA PRO A 46 -13.25 -8.16 -7.39
C PRO A 46 -11.74 -8.03 -7.18
N CYS A 47 -11.11 -9.12 -6.71
CA CYS A 47 -9.68 -9.13 -6.43
C CYS A 47 -8.87 -9.09 -7.74
N PRO A 48 -7.77 -8.31 -7.83
CA PRO A 48 -6.89 -8.30 -8.99
C PRO A 48 -6.27 -9.68 -9.30
N GLN A 49 -5.96 -9.94 -10.58
CA GLN A 49 -5.34 -11.22 -10.98
C GLN A 49 -3.81 -11.22 -10.77
N ASP A 50 -3.17 -10.05 -10.68
CA ASP A 50 -1.70 -9.87 -10.63
C ASP A 50 -1.14 -9.73 -9.20
N LEU A 51 -1.62 -10.57 -8.29
CA LEU A 51 -1.16 -10.57 -6.90
C LEU A 51 0.27 -11.09 -6.74
N THR A 52 1.02 -10.48 -5.82
CA THR A 52 2.31 -11.01 -5.37
C THR A 52 2.12 -12.32 -4.59
N PRO A 53 3.15 -13.18 -4.49
CA PRO A 53 3.07 -14.39 -3.69
C PRO A 53 2.66 -14.13 -2.24
N PHE A 54 3.15 -13.04 -1.64
CA PHE A 54 2.82 -12.70 -0.25
C PHE A 54 1.37 -12.19 -0.09
N GLN A 55 0.86 -11.42 -1.07
CA GLN A 55 -0.57 -11.04 -1.08
C GLN A 55 -1.47 -12.27 -1.17
N LYS A 56 -1.14 -13.23 -2.05
CA LYS A 56 -1.87 -14.51 -2.14
C LYS A 56 -1.83 -15.27 -0.81
N LEU A 57 -0.66 -15.36 -0.18
CA LEU A 57 -0.50 -16.00 1.13
C LEU A 57 -1.41 -15.39 2.19
N ILE A 58 -1.56 -14.06 2.21
CA ILE A 58 -2.51 -13.39 3.12
C ILE A 58 -3.95 -13.77 2.76
N LEU A 59 -4.34 -13.72 1.49
CA LEU A 59 -5.71 -14.05 1.07
C LEU A 59 -6.08 -15.52 1.31
N ASP A 60 -5.11 -16.43 1.19
CA ASP A 60 -5.28 -17.88 1.32
C ASP A 60 -5.16 -18.37 2.78
N ALA A 61 -4.82 -17.48 3.72
CA ALA A 61 -4.75 -17.83 5.14
C ALA A 61 -6.14 -18.18 5.70
N ASP A 62 -6.15 -19.11 6.67
CA ASP A 62 -7.38 -19.58 7.32
C ASP A 62 -7.88 -18.56 8.37
N TRP A 63 -8.50 -17.49 7.87
CA TRP A 63 -9.02 -16.39 8.68
C TRP A 63 -10.24 -16.77 9.51
N ASP A 64 -10.93 -17.87 9.18
CA ASP A 64 -12.04 -18.36 9.99
C ASP A 64 -11.57 -18.90 11.35
N LYS A 65 -10.30 -19.34 11.43
CA LYS A 65 -9.63 -19.71 12.69
C LYS A 65 -8.87 -18.56 13.34
N SER A 66 -8.83 -17.39 12.69
CA SER A 66 -8.22 -16.19 13.26
C SER A 66 -9.22 -15.49 14.20
N PRO A 67 -8.76 -14.88 15.30
CA PRO A 67 -9.58 -13.98 16.10
C PRO A 67 -10.14 -12.76 15.34
N LEU A 68 -9.63 -12.45 14.13
CA LEU A 68 -10.18 -11.39 13.27
C LEU A 68 -11.39 -11.84 12.45
N GLY A 69 -11.59 -13.15 12.33
CA GLY A 69 -12.55 -13.73 11.41
C GLY A 69 -12.20 -13.49 9.93
N PRO A 70 -13.08 -13.95 9.01
CA PRO A 70 -12.83 -13.86 7.58
C PRO A 70 -12.62 -12.42 7.08
N ILE A 71 -11.72 -12.22 6.11
CA ILE A 71 -11.39 -10.88 5.53
C ILE A 71 -12.63 -10.05 5.16
N SER A 72 -13.72 -10.69 4.73
CA SER A 72 -14.97 -10.01 4.39
C SER A 72 -15.59 -9.23 5.56
N THR A 73 -15.40 -9.70 6.80
CA THR A 73 -15.95 -9.07 8.01
C THR A 73 -15.02 -8.02 8.60
N TRP A 74 -13.79 -7.89 8.10
CA TRP A 74 -12.86 -6.91 8.64
C TRP A 74 -13.37 -5.48 8.47
N PRO A 75 -13.19 -4.62 9.49
CA PRO A 75 -13.48 -3.20 9.37
C PRO A 75 -12.58 -2.56 8.31
N ILE A 76 -13.08 -1.50 7.67
CA ILE A 76 -12.36 -0.82 6.58
C ILE A 76 -10.99 -0.27 7.03
N GLN A 77 -10.89 0.17 8.29
CA GLN A 77 -9.67 0.69 8.89
C GLN A 77 -8.57 -0.36 8.91
N LEU A 78 -8.91 -1.59 9.32
CA LEU A 78 -7.96 -2.70 9.30
C LEU A 78 -7.50 -3.01 7.88
N LYS A 79 -8.44 -3.11 6.92
CA LYS A 79 -8.09 -3.35 5.51
C LYS A 79 -7.11 -2.30 5.00
N GLN A 80 -7.35 -1.02 5.27
CA GLN A 80 -6.46 0.07 4.86
C GLN A 80 -5.05 -0.04 5.48
N MET A 81 -4.95 -0.36 6.77
CA MET A 81 -3.66 -0.57 7.42
C MET A 81 -2.90 -1.76 6.83
N VAL A 82 -3.60 -2.87 6.55
CA VAL A 82 -2.98 -4.05 5.92
C VAL A 82 -2.49 -3.73 4.51
N LEU A 83 -3.27 -3.02 3.71
CA LEU A 83 -2.84 -2.58 2.37
C LEU A 83 -1.56 -1.73 2.43
N LEU A 84 -1.46 -0.83 3.42
CA LEU A 84 -0.28 0.00 3.65
C LEU A 84 0.93 -0.84 4.08
N VAL A 85 0.78 -1.65 5.14
CA VAL A 85 1.87 -2.41 5.75
C VAL A 85 2.46 -3.44 4.79
N VAL A 86 1.61 -4.10 4.00
CA VAL A 86 2.08 -5.09 3.00
C VAL A 86 2.88 -4.45 1.86
N GLN A 87 2.69 -3.15 1.61
CA GLN A 87 3.48 -2.41 0.60
C GLN A 87 4.76 -1.77 1.15
N ASP A 88 4.97 -1.78 2.46
CA ASP A 88 6.19 -1.26 3.07
C ASP A 88 7.40 -2.18 2.77
N HIS A 89 8.53 -1.56 2.43
CA HIS A 89 9.81 -2.25 2.21
C HIS A 89 10.60 -2.46 3.51
N SER A 90 10.17 -1.83 4.60
CA SER A 90 10.70 -2.05 5.94
C SER A 90 9.93 -3.19 6.62
N PRO A 91 10.56 -3.99 7.50
CA PRO A 91 9.84 -4.96 8.33
C PRO A 91 8.74 -4.26 9.13
N ALA A 92 7.48 -4.65 8.92
CA ALA A 92 6.32 -4.02 9.55
C ALA A 92 5.24 -5.03 9.94
N VAL A 93 4.53 -4.71 11.02
CA VAL A 93 3.47 -5.55 11.62
C VAL A 93 2.36 -4.67 12.20
N VAL A 94 1.12 -5.13 12.05
CA VAL A 94 -0.08 -4.60 12.71
C VAL A 94 -0.55 -5.62 13.74
N PHE A 95 -0.85 -5.15 14.95
CA PHE A 95 -1.61 -5.90 15.95
C PHE A 95 -3.02 -5.32 16.01
N TRP A 96 -4.03 -6.19 15.94
CA TRP A 96 -5.42 -5.74 15.87
C TRP A 96 -6.36 -6.50 16.81
N GLY A 97 -7.25 -5.74 17.45
CA GLY A 97 -8.28 -6.25 18.35
C GLY A 97 -7.74 -6.72 19.71
N ASP A 98 -8.64 -7.28 20.52
CA ASP A 98 -8.35 -7.64 21.91
C ASP A 98 -7.33 -8.78 22.02
N HIS A 99 -7.31 -9.68 21.04
CA HIS A 99 -6.38 -10.80 20.94
C HIS A 99 -5.06 -10.46 20.21
N ASN A 100 -4.82 -9.18 19.93
CA ASN A 100 -3.59 -8.70 19.27
C ASN A 100 -3.23 -9.47 17.99
N ALA A 101 -4.23 -9.82 17.17
CA ALA A 101 -4.02 -10.64 15.99
C ALA A 101 -2.96 -10.02 15.07
N MET A 102 -1.95 -10.80 14.70
CA MET A 102 -0.74 -10.28 14.09
C MET A 102 -0.78 -10.35 12.57
N ILE A 103 -0.73 -9.20 11.88
CA ILE A 103 -0.67 -9.13 10.41
C ILE A 103 0.62 -8.42 10.02
N TYR A 104 1.55 -9.14 9.41
CA TYR A 104 2.86 -8.62 9.05
C TYR A 104 3.12 -8.67 7.55
N ASN A 105 4.16 -7.95 7.10
CA ASN A 105 4.60 -7.93 5.71
C ASN A 105 5.73 -8.94 5.41
N GLU A 106 6.07 -9.11 4.13
CA GLU A 106 7.08 -10.08 3.71
C GLU A 106 8.46 -9.80 4.35
N HIS A 107 8.80 -8.53 4.54
CA HIS A 107 10.06 -8.10 5.13
C HIS A 107 10.16 -8.42 6.64
N PHE A 108 9.04 -8.67 7.31
CA PHE A 108 8.99 -9.07 8.73
C PHE A 108 9.25 -10.56 8.96
N ARG A 109 9.26 -11.39 7.90
CA ARG A 109 9.49 -12.84 7.98
C ARG A 109 10.72 -13.25 8.82
N PRO A 110 11.88 -12.57 8.73
CA PRO A 110 13.05 -12.92 9.54
C PRO A 110 12.82 -12.81 11.05
N MET A 111 11.91 -11.93 11.50
CA MET A 111 11.61 -11.74 12.92
C MET A 111 10.74 -12.87 13.49
N VAL A 112 9.84 -13.42 12.68
CA VAL A 112 8.95 -14.54 13.08
C VAL A 112 9.57 -15.92 12.83
N GLY A 113 10.60 -15.99 12.00
CA GLY A 113 11.35 -17.22 11.70
C GLY A 113 10.45 -18.36 11.23
N ASN A 114 10.60 -19.53 11.88
CA ASN A 114 9.88 -20.76 11.52
C ASN A 114 8.37 -20.72 11.85
N LYS A 115 7.87 -19.65 12.47
CA LYS A 115 6.43 -19.46 12.73
C LYS A 115 5.69 -18.92 11.51
N HIS A 116 6.40 -18.42 10.50
CA HIS A 116 5.80 -18.10 9.21
C HIS A 116 5.48 -19.39 8.42
N PRO A 117 4.31 -19.49 7.76
CA PRO A 117 3.23 -18.50 7.69
C PRO A 117 2.17 -18.63 8.78
N ALA A 118 2.24 -19.67 9.62
CA ALA A 118 1.20 -20.01 10.60
C ALA A 118 0.82 -18.87 11.55
N LEU A 119 1.72 -17.92 11.83
CA LEU A 119 1.46 -16.77 12.70
C LEU A 119 0.68 -15.64 12.02
N GLN A 120 0.49 -15.67 10.70
CA GLN A 120 -0.27 -14.65 9.98
C GLN A 120 -1.75 -14.68 10.43
N GLY A 121 -2.19 -13.60 11.05
CA GLY A 121 -3.54 -13.46 11.58
C GLY A 121 -3.79 -14.13 12.91
N GLN A 122 -2.78 -14.72 13.55
CA GLN A 122 -2.95 -15.46 14.79
C GLN A 122 -2.57 -14.62 16.01
N ASP A 123 -2.94 -15.12 17.19
CA ASP A 123 -2.53 -14.55 18.47
C ASP A 123 -1.01 -14.73 18.65
N PRO A 124 -0.24 -13.63 18.82
CA PRO A 124 1.21 -13.69 19.00
C PRO A 124 1.63 -14.44 20.26
N TYR A 125 0.82 -14.53 21.32
CA TYR A 125 1.13 -15.32 22.52
C TYR A 125 1.30 -16.81 22.20
N LEU A 126 0.58 -17.32 21.21
CA LEU A 126 0.69 -18.73 20.81
C LEU A 126 1.97 -19.00 20.00
N GLY A 127 2.48 -17.98 19.31
CA GLY A 127 3.60 -18.10 18.39
C GLY A 127 4.96 -17.70 18.96
N LEU A 128 4.99 -16.63 19.77
CA LEU A 128 6.19 -15.91 20.21
C LEU A 128 6.06 -15.44 21.69
N PRO A 129 5.69 -16.31 22.64
CA PRO A 129 5.39 -15.91 24.02
C PRO A 129 6.56 -15.15 24.68
N GLU A 130 7.79 -15.61 24.46
CA GLU A 130 9.02 -15.06 25.04
C GLU A 130 9.27 -13.59 24.67
N VAL A 131 8.91 -13.24 23.44
CA VAL A 131 9.06 -11.87 22.92
C VAL A 131 7.83 -11.06 23.31
N TRP A 132 6.66 -11.68 23.28
CA TRP A 132 5.37 -11.02 23.41
C TRP A 132 5.08 -10.55 24.84
N GLU A 133 5.54 -11.22 25.88
CA GLU A 133 5.39 -10.76 27.27
C GLU A 133 5.88 -9.31 27.44
N ARG A 134 7.04 -8.99 26.88
CA ARG A 134 7.58 -7.62 26.91
C ARG A 134 6.79 -6.65 26.04
N PHE A 135 6.31 -7.08 24.88
CA PHE A 135 5.49 -6.23 24.02
C PHE A 135 4.12 -5.92 24.63
N ASP A 136 3.55 -6.85 25.37
CA ASP A 136 2.24 -6.66 25.99
C ASP A 136 2.27 -5.57 27.07
N GLU A 137 3.33 -5.51 27.89
CA GLU A 137 3.50 -4.41 28.85
C GLU A 137 3.55 -3.03 28.17
N LEU A 138 4.25 -2.94 27.02
CA LEU A 138 4.32 -1.71 26.23
C LEU A 138 2.96 -1.38 25.60
N LEU A 139 2.26 -2.37 25.05
CA LEU A 139 0.94 -2.17 24.45
C LEU A 139 -0.12 -1.82 25.51
N ALA A 140 -0.05 -2.40 26.70
CA ALA A 140 -0.93 -2.06 27.82
C ALA A 140 -0.75 -0.58 28.20
N THR A 141 0.50 -0.13 28.32
CA THR A 141 0.81 1.29 28.57
C THR A 141 0.24 2.18 27.46
N GLN A 142 0.45 1.83 26.19
CA GLN A 142 -0.10 2.60 25.05
C GLN A 142 -1.64 2.63 25.05
N ARG A 143 -2.30 1.53 25.42
CA ARG A 143 -3.77 1.47 25.52
C ARG A 143 -4.31 2.39 26.62
N GLU A 144 -3.57 2.54 27.72
CA GLU A 144 -3.95 3.42 28.82
C GLU A 144 -3.67 4.90 28.54
N THR A 145 -2.51 5.24 27.97
CA THR A 145 -2.05 6.63 27.80
C THR A 145 -2.37 7.22 26.43
N GLY A 146 -2.51 6.38 25.40
CA GLY A 146 -2.58 6.80 24.00
C GLY A 146 -1.27 7.34 23.43
N GLU A 147 -0.18 7.32 24.20
CA GLU A 147 1.12 7.86 23.77
C GLU A 147 1.92 6.84 22.97
N THR A 148 2.60 7.31 21.92
CA THR A 148 3.49 6.47 21.12
C THR A 148 4.75 6.13 21.91
N ILE A 149 5.01 4.85 22.10
CA ILE A 149 6.26 4.36 22.66
C ILE A 149 7.25 4.11 21.52
N LEU A 150 8.36 4.85 21.51
CA LEU A 150 9.47 4.61 20.61
C LEU A 150 10.61 3.93 21.36
N GLU A 151 10.79 2.65 21.12
CA GLU A 151 11.96 1.92 21.59
C GLU A 151 12.99 1.83 20.46
N ARG A 152 14.20 2.38 20.67
CA ARG A 152 15.29 2.18 19.71
C ARG A 152 15.89 0.80 19.92
N ASN A 153 15.96 0.01 18.85
CA ASN A 153 16.52 -1.34 18.83
C ASN A 153 18.01 -1.34 19.18
N ASP A 154 18.34 -1.53 20.46
CA ASP A 154 19.64 -2.04 20.88
C ASP A 154 19.57 -3.52 21.35
N CYS A 155 18.38 -4.12 21.51
CA CYS A 155 18.25 -5.44 22.13
C CYS A 155 17.97 -6.62 21.19
N MET A 156 17.36 -6.40 20.01
CA MET A 156 16.98 -7.50 19.10
C MET A 156 18.19 -8.17 18.41
N ALA A 157 19.38 -7.58 18.52
CA ALA A 157 20.62 -8.11 17.94
C ALA A 157 21.36 -9.14 18.85
N SER A 158 20.97 -9.28 20.12
CA SER A 158 21.80 -10.00 21.11
C SER A 158 21.52 -11.51 21.25
N SER A 159 20.53 -12.08 20.56
CA SER A 159 20.24 -13.53 20.67
C SER A 159 21.02 -14.43 19.70
N LYS A 160 22.15 -13.95 19.16
CA LYS A 160 23.07 -14.78 18.36
C LYS A 160 24.51 -14.55 18.81
N LYS A 161 24.92 -15.21 19.89
CA LYS A 161 26.32 -15.62 20.18
C LYS A 161 26.38 -16.47 21.46
N HIS A 162 25.89 -17.69 21.39
CA HIS A 162 26.43 -18.79 22.19
C HIS A 162 26.28 -20.10 21.42
N THR A 163 27.25 -20.37 20.54
CA THR A 163 27.65 -21.74 20.25
C THR A 163 29.12 -21.82 20.58
N SER A 164 29.41 -22.54 21.66
CA SER A 164 30.75 -22.91 22.09
C SER A 164 31.42 -23.76 21.00
N THR A 165 32.70 -23.50 20.77
CA THR A 165 33.61 -24.50 20.21
C THR A 165 34.74 -24.63 21.21
N GLY A 166 34.65 -25.69 22.02
CA GLY A 166 35.69 -26.13 22.92
C GLY A 166 35.68 -27.65 22.90
N SER A 167 36.55 -28.21 22.06
CA SER A 167 37.23 -29.50 22.22
C SER A 167 38.27 -29.64 21.11
#